data_AF-A0A9E5KJ39-F1
#
_entry.id   AF-A0A9E5KJ39-F1
#
_cell.length_a   1.000
_cell.length_b   1.000
_cell.length_c   1.000
_cell.angle_alpha   90.00
_cell.angle_beta   90.00
_cell.angle_gamma   90.00
#
_symmetry.space_group_name_H-M   'P 1'
#
loop_
_entity.id
_entity.type
_entity.pdbx_description
1 polymer ?
#
loop_
_entity_poly.entity_id
_entity_poly.type
_entity_poly.pdbx_seq_one_letter_code
_entity_poly.pdbx_strand_id
1 'polypeptide(L)'
;ERKLMESPAEQQVIEIYAKRAKEYEKKLADVAQALETDRAYLKYRVKALMDLRASSEDIEAARRELALLPKTTAAAQELWTRAKEESLSRAKPLAGMPPHVQAFAGQPEGSAQEQDQFTSSRNNFIALVFCLMLGTVGLPHLLTRFYTTPSISEARTSVAWSLLFIGLLYMAAPALAVLVKWEVMSQLVGQDITALPAWMAQWSRVDGSLISFADVNGDSRLQFSELKLGADILMLATPEIAGLPYVVSGLVAAGGLAAALSTADGLLLTIGNALSHDLAYQGRTDSNYPMKRVMLSKFALLVVALIAAYFAAQKSTGILNLVTASFSFAAAAFVPALIAGCCWPRATRAGALAGMWVGMGVTCFYIAINMPWVRQYWSLEGSGLWWGIQPVSAGVFGVALGTLALLAVSWLTPNPIERTEPDGQYT
;
A
#
# COMPACT_ATOMS: atom_id res chain seq x y z
N GLU A 1 -10.11 -17.88 -15.88
CA GLU A 1 -9.58 -18.49 -14.63
C GLU A 1 -9.53 -20.01 -14.70
N ARG A 2 -10.66 -20.75 -14.56
CA ARG A 2 -10.66 -22.23 -14.55
C ARG A 2 -9.92 -22.87 -15.74
N LYS A 3 -10.25 -22.42 -16.96
CA LYS A 3 -9.55 -22.86 -18.19
C LYS A 3 -8.03 -22.63 -18.17
N LEU A 4 -7.55 -21.58 -17.50
CA LEU A 4 -6.11 -21.31 -17.39
C LEU A 4 -5.45 -22.22 -16.35
N MET A 5 -6.10 -22.44 -15.22
CA MET A 5 -5.60 -23.36 -14.18
C MET A 5 -5.52 -24.82 -14.66
N GLU A 6 -6.44 -25.20 -15.54
CA GLU A 6 -6.49 -26.55 -16.14
C GLU A 6 -5.62 -26.67 -17.41
N SER A 7 -5.00 -25.57 -17.87
CA SER A 7 -4.20 -25.57 -19.09
C SER A 7 -2.88 -26.33 -18.88
N PRO A 8 -2.53 -27.31 -19.75
CA PRO A 8 -1.29 -28.06 -19.61
C PRO A 8 -0.05 -27.17 -19.81
N ALA A 9 -0.12 -26.18 -20.70
CA ALA A 9 0.99 -25.24 -20.92
C ALA A 9 1.25 -24.37 -19.69
N GLU A 10 0.18 -23.92 -19.01
CA GLU A 10 0.30 -23.15 -17.76
C GLU A 10 0.90 -24.01 -16.64
N GLN A 11 0.49 -25.28 -16.54
CA GLN A 11 1.03 -26.22 -15.54
C GLN A 11 2.52 -26.47 -15.75
N GLN A 12 2.99 -26.58 -16.99
CA GLN A 12 4.42 -26.71 -17.29
C GLN A 12 5.21 -25.49 -16.80
N VAL A 13 4.71 -24.27 -17.07
CA VAL A 13 5.34 -23.03 -16.59
C VAL A 13 5.39 -22.99 -15.06
N ILE A 14 4.27 -23.34 -14.40
CA ILE A 14 4.17 -23.44 -12.94
C ILE A 14 5.22 -24.41 -12.38
N GLU A 15 5.38 -25.59 -13.00
CA GLU A 15 6.39 -26.57 -12.60
C GLU A 15 7.82 -26.05 -12.78
N ILE A 16 8.11 -25.31 -13.84
CA ILE A 16 9.44 -24.73 -14.06
C ILE A 16 9.73 -23.68 -12.98
N TYR A 17 8.78 -22.81 -12.64
CA TYR A 17 8.95 -21.88 -11.52
C TYR A 17 9.08 -22.59 -10.17
N ALA A 18 8.35 -23.69 -9.94
CA ALA A 18 8.51 -24.51 -8.75
C ALA A 18 9.91 -25.14 -8.65
N LYS A 19 10.48 -25.58 -9.78
CA LYS A 19 11.87 -26.07 -9.86
C LYS A 19 12.87 -24.96 -9.56
N ARG A 20 12.71 -23.77 -10.17
CA ARG A 20 13.56 -22.58 -9.90
C ARG A 20 13.53 -22.18 -8.43
N ALA A 21 12.35 -22.19 -7.80
CA ALA A 21 12.22 -21.91 -6.37
C ALA A 21 13.02 -22.90 -5.50
N LYS A 22 12.97 -24.20 -5.83
CA LYS A 22 13.76 -25.24 -5.15
C LYS A 22 15.26 -25.09 -5.38
N GLU A 23 15.68 -24.63 -6.56
CA GLU A 23 17.09 -24.33 -6.84
C GLU A 23 17.60 -23.18 -5.98
N TYR A 24 16.85 -22.07 -5.89
CA TYR A 24 17.22 -20.96 -5.00
C TYR A 24 17.19 -21.37 -3.54
N GLU A 25 16.26 -22.22 -3.12
CA GLU A 25 16.25 -22.79 -1.77
C GLU A 25 17.52 -23.58 -1.44
N LYS A 26 18.02 -24.39 -2.38
CA LYS A 26 19.32 -25.06 -2.22
C LYS A 26 20.48 -24.07 -2.15
N LYS A 27 20.48 -23.02 -2.97
CA LYS A 27 21.51 -21.96 -2.93
C LYS A 27 21.50 -21.18 -1.62
N LEU A 28 20.32 -21.01 -1.02
CA LEU A 28 20.16 -20.32 0.27
C LEU A 28 20.56 -21.19 1.48
N ALA A 29 20.67 -22.52 1.33
CA ALA A 29 21.14 -23.41 2.40
C ALA A 29 22.62 -23.18 2.73
N ASP A 30 23.46 -22.95 1.71
CA ASP A 30 24.84 -22.49 1.87
C ASP A 30 25.17 -21.42 0.82
N VAL A 31 24.94 -20.17 1.21
CA VAL A 31 25.07 -19.01 0.31
C VAL A 31 26.52 -18.81 -0.14
N ALA A 32 27.48 -19.04 0.76
CA ALA A 32 28.89 -18.81 0.47
C ALA A 32 29.40 -19.82 -0.56
N GLN A 33 29.13 -21.11 -0.33
CA GLN A 33 29.53 -22.17 -1.24
C GLN A 33 28.82 -22.07 -2.60
N ALA A 34 27.52 -21.76 -2.61
CA ALA A 34 26.76 -21.58 -3.84
C ALA A 34 27.32 -20.43 -4.68
N LEU A 35 27.69 -19.32 -4.05
CA LEU A 35 28.24 -18.15 -4.74
C LEU A 35 29.60 -18.44 -5.37
N GLU A 36 30.47 -19.14 -4.64
CA GLU A 36 31.77 -19.55 -5.17
C GLU A 36 31.61 -20.53 -6.34
N THR A 37 30.66 -21.46 -6.23
CA THR A 37 30.34 -22.43 -7.28
C THR A 37 29.82 -21.73 -8.55
N ASP A 38 28.86 -20.82 -8.42
CA ASP A 38 28.33 -20.02 -9.54
C ASP A 38 29.44 -19.17 -10.18
N ARG A 39 30.31 -18.56 -9.36
CA ARG A 39 31.45 -17.76 -9.84
C ARG A 39 32.48 -18.61 -10.58
N ALA A 40 32.80 -19.80 -10.06
CA ALA A 40 33.71 -20.74 -10.70
C ALA A 40 33.14 -21.24 -12.03
N TYR A 41 31.86 -21.59 -12.05
CA TYR A 41 31.14 -22.02 -13.24
C TYR A 41 31.14 -20.93 -14.33
N LEU A 42 30.80 -19.69 -14.01
CA LEU A 42 30.78 -18.61 -14.99
C LEU A 42 32.19 -18.26 -15.50
N LYS A 43 33.22 -18.30 -14.65
CA LYS A 43 34.62 -18.16 -15.10
C LYS A 43 35.02 -19.26 -16.07
N TYR A 44 34.65 -20.50 -15.77
CA TYR A 44 34.88 -21.64 -16.66
C TYR A 44 34.15 -21.47 -17.99
N ARG A 45 32.87 -21.06 -17.98
CA ARG A 45 32.08 -20.79 -19.19
C ARG A 45 32.71 -19.71 -20.07
N VAL A 46 33.14 -18.59 -19.48
CA VAL A 46 33.84 -17.52 -20.24
C VAL A 46 35.11 -18.07 -20.90
N LYS A 47 35.90 -18.86 -20.17
CA LYS A 47 37.13 -19.48 -20.72
C LYS A 47 36.81 -20.47 -21.84
N ALA A 48 35.84 -21.36 -21.62
CA ALA A 48 35.43 -22.35 -22.60
C ALA A 48 34.94 -21.71 -23.91
N LEU A 49 34.17 -20.61 -23.82
CA LEU A 49 33.71 -19.86 -25.01
C LEU A 49 34.87 -19.20 -25.78
N MET A 50 35.90 -18.73 -25.08
CA MET A 50 37.12 -18.21 -25.73
C MET A 50 37.90 -19.32 -26.42
N ASP A 51 38.07 -20.46 -25.76
CA ASP A 51 38.80 -21.61 -26.29
C ASP A 51 38.10 -22.19 -27.52
N LEU A 52 36.75 -22.21 -27.51
CA LEU A 52 35.91 -22.62 -28.64
C LEU A 52 35.79 -21.58 -29.76
N ARG A 53 36.38 -20.39 -29.60
CA ARG A 53 36.25 -19.25 -30.53
C ARG A 53 34.78 -18.93 -30.87
N ALA A 54 33.92 -18.97 -29.85
CA ALA A 54 32.53 -18.57 -29.98
C ALA A 54 32.40 -17.10 -30.41
N SER A 55 31.19 -16.69 -30.80
CA SER A 55 30.95 -15.31 -31.22
C SER A 55 31.36 -14.31 -30.13
N SER A 56 31.78 -13.11 -30.53
CA SER A 56 32.14 -12.05 -29.58
C SER A 56 30.97 -11.68 -28.67
N GLU A 57 29.74 -11.77 -29.18
CA GLU A 57 28.51 -11.50 -28.43
C GLU A 57 28.32 -12.50 -27.28
N ASP A 58 28.54 -13.80 -27.52
CA ASP A 58 28.40 -14.86 -26.50
C ASP A 58 29.43 -14.71 -25.38
N ILE A 59 30.67 -14.36 -25.75
CA ILE A 59 31.76 -14.13 -24.79
C ILE A 59 31.44 -12.90 -23.93
N GLU A 60 30.96 -11.82 -24.53
CA GLU A 60 30.56 -10.61 -23.78
C GLU A 60 29.31 -10.84 -22.93
N ALA A 61 28.35 -11.63 -23.39
CA ALA A 61 27.18 -12.02 -22.60
C ALA A 61 27.61 -12.82 -21.35
N ALA A 62 28.47 -13.83 -21.51
CA ALA A 62 28.98 -14.60 -20.38
C ALA A 62 29.83 -13.76 -19.41
N ARG A 63 30.62 -12.81 -19.92
CA ARG A 63 31.36 -11.83 -19.09
C ARG A 63 30.42 -10.90 -18.33
N ARG A 64 29.35 -10.44 -18.96
CA ARG A 64 28.31 -9.61 -18.32
C ARG A 64 27.62 -10.37 -17.20
N GLU A 65 27.23 -11.63 -17.42
CA GLU A 65 26.67 -12.48 -16.37
C GLU A 65 27.62 -12.63 -15.18
N LEU A 66 28.92 -12.88 -15.43
CA LEU A 66 29.93 -12.96 -14.37
C LEU A 66 30.07 -11.64 -13.61
N ALA A 67 29.96 -10.50 -14.30
CA ALA A 67 30.04 -9.17 -13.68
C ALA A 67 28.79 -8.80 -12.87
N LEU A 68 27.61 -9.33 -13.24
CA LEU A 68 26.34 -9.13 -12.56
C LEU A 68 26.16 -9.98 -11.30
N LEU A 69 27.02 -11.00 -11.09
CA LEU A 69 26.98 -11.79 -9.87
C LEU A 69 27.19 -10.89 -8.63
N PRO A 70 26.40 -11.10 -7.55
CA PRO A 70 26.58 -10.37 -6.31
C PRO A 70 27.99 -10.58 -5.74
N LYS A 71 28.59 -9.50 -5.26
CA LYS A 71 29.97 -9.51 -4.75
C LYS A 71 30.05 -10.01 -3.30
N THR A 72 28.99 -9.78 -2.52
CA THR A 72 28.90 -10.13 -1.11
C THR A 72 27.88 -11.25 -0.89
N THR A 73 28.10 -12.04 0.15
CA THR A 73 27.16 -13.10 0.58
C THR A 73 25.81 -12.51 0.98
N ALA A 74 25.79 -11.37 1.68
CA ALA A 74 24.57 -10.67 2.07
C ALA A 74 23.72 -10.24 0.86
N ALA A 75 24.34 -9.64 -0.17
CA ALA A 75 23.62 -9.25 -1.38
C ALA A 75 23.10 -10.46 -2.17
N ALA A 76 23.86 -11.56 -2.17
CA ALA A 76 23.43 -12.81 -2.80
C ALA A 76 22.25 -13.45 -2.08
N GLN A 77 22.30 -13.45 -0.75
CA GLN A 77 21.20 -13.93 0.08
C GLN A 77 19.92 -13.13 -0.17
N GLU A 78 19.99 -11.80 -0.19
CA GLU A 78 18.85 -10.94 -0.48
C GLU A 78 18.28 -11.20 -1.89
N LEU A 79 19.15 -11.23 -2.91
CA LEU A 79 18.75 -11.46 -4.29
C LEU A 79 18.10 -12.84 -4.48
N TRP A 80 18.71 -13.90 -3.96
CA TRP A 80 18.18 -15.25 -4.09
C TRP A 80 16.93 -15.48 -3.24
N THR A 81 16.81 -14.81 -2.09
CA THR A 81 15.57 -14.82 -1.30
C THR A 81 14.44 -14.19 -2.09
N ARG A 82 14.67 -13.01 -2.67
CA ARG A 82 13.69 -12.34 -3.54
C ARG A 82 13.33 -13.17 -4.78
N ALA A 83 14.32 -13.79 -5.43
CA ALA A 83 14.10 -14.64 -6.60
C ALA A 83 13.35 -15.94 -6.26
N LYS A 84 13.62 -16.53 -5.08
CA LYS A 84 12.86 -17.66 -4.54
C LYS A 84 11.41 -17.27 -4.31
N GLU A 85 11.16 -16.16 -3.63
CA GLU A 85 9.81 -15.67 -3.34
C GLU A 85 9.02 -15.38 -4.62
N GLU A 86 9.65 -14.73 -5.62
CA GLU A 86 9.03 -14.49 -6.92
C GLU A 86 8.74 -15.79 -7.69
N SER A 87 9.65 -16.77 -7.62
CA SER A 87 9.41 -18.07 -8.27
C SER A 87 8.30 -18.85 -7.55
N LEU A 88 8.23 -18.77 -6.22
CA LEU A 88 7.16 -19.41 -5.43
C LEU A 88 5.80 -18.76 -5.67
N SER A 89 5.73 -17.43 -5.86
CA SER A 89 4.46 -16.78 -6.18
C SER A 89 3.95 -17.20 -7.56
N ARG A 90 4.84 -17.25 -8.56
CA ARG A 90 4.51 -17.72 -9.93
C ARG A 90 4.21 -19.22 -10.00
N ALA A 91 4.77 -20.02 -9.09
CA ALA A 91 4.47 -21.45 -8.99
C ALA A 91 3.09 -21.75 -8.36
N LYS A 92 2.35 -20.74 -7.90
CA LYS A 92 0.96 -20.92 -7.45
C LYS A 92 0.01 -20.82 -8.64
N PRO A 93 -1.16 -21.48 -8.59
CA PRO A 93 -2.21 -21.29 -9.60
C PRO A 93 -2.51 -19.80 -9.80
N LEU A 94 -2.63 -19.37 -11.06
CA LEU A 94 -2.83 -17.96 -11.44
C LEU A 94 -1.79 -17.01 -10.81
N ALA A 95 -0.53 -17.44 -10.73
CA ALA A 95 0.56 -16.69 -10.07
C ALA A 95 0.23 -16.23 -8.63
N GLY A 96 -0.63 -16.98 -7.93
CA GLY A 96 -1.07 -16.68 -6.56
C GLY A 96 -2.21 -15.66 -6.47
N MET A 97 -2.78 -15.23 -7.59
CA MET A 97 -3.96 -14.37 -7.60
C MET A 97 -5.20 -15.14 -7.11
N PRO A 98 -5.96 -14.61 -6.14
CA PRO A 98 -7.19 -15.25 -5.71
C PRO A 98 -8.21 -15.30 -6.87
N PRO A 99 -8.99 -16.40 -6.99
CA PRO A 99 -10.09 -16.48 -7.93
C PRO A 99 -11.09 -15.34 -7.71
N HIS A 100 -11.66 -14.80 -8.79
CA HIS A 100 -12.56 -13.65 -8.70
C HIS A 100 -13.81 -13.91 -7.83
N VAL A 101 -14.29 -15.15 -7.80
CA VAL A 101 -15.50 -15.55 -7.05
C VAL A 101 -15.25 -15.65 -5.54
N GLN A 102 -13.98 -15.68 -5.13
CA GLN A 102 -13.61 -15.91 -3.74
C GLN A 102 -13.38 -14.57 -3.02
N ALA A 103 -14.26 -14.24 -2.08
CA ALA A 103 -14.23 -12.95 -1.37
C ALA A 103 -13.04 -12.80 -0.41
N PHE A 104 -12.59 -13.89 0.22
CA PHE A 104 -11.51 -13.90 1.22
C PHE A 104 -10.54 -15.04 0.96
N ALA A 105 -9.28 -14.88 1.34
CA ALA A 105 -8.25 -15.91 1.13
C ALA A 105 -8.53 -17.13 2.02
N GLY A 106 -8.47 -18.35 1.47
CA GLY A 106 -8.81 -19.59 2.18
C GLY A 106 -10.23 -20.09 1.87
N GLN A 107 -10.49 -21.38 2.09
CA GLN A 107 -11.77 -22.02 1.78
C GLN A 107 -12.57 -22.31 3.06
N PRO A 108 -13.84 -21.86 3.17
CA PRO A 108 -14.64 -22.07 4.37
C PRO A 108 -15.01 -23.55 4.59
N GLU A 109 -15.06 -24.35 3.52
CA GLU A 109 -15.34 -25.79 3.57
C GLU A 109 -14.07 -26.65 3.39
N GLY A 110 -12.89 -26.01 3.40
CA GLY A 110 -11.61 -26.68 3.18
C GLY A 110 -11.03 -27.34 4.44
N SER A 111 -9.72 -27.59 4.40
CA SER A 111 -8.94 -28.05 5.55
C SER A 111 -8.98 -27.04 6.72
N ALA A 112 -8.67 -27.48 7.94
CA ALA A 112 -8.62 -26.60 9.12
C ALA A 112 -7.73 -25.36 8.89
N GLN A 113 -6.60 -25.54 8.20
CA GLN A 113 -5.70 -24.43 7.85
C GLN A 113 -6.34 -23.43 6.87
N GLU A 114 -7.13 -23.91 5.90
CA GLU A 114 -7.83 -23.06 4.94
C GLU A 114 -9.01 -22.32 5.57
N GLN A 115 -9.69 -22.94 6.55
CA GLN A 115 -10.75 -22.31 7.34
C GLN A 115 -10.19 -21.20 8.24
N ASP A 116 -9.04 -21.43 8.87
CA ASP A 116 -8.34 -20.43 9.67
C ASP A 116 -7.88 -19.25 8.81
N GLN A 117 -7.35 -19.51 7.60
CA GLN A 117 -6.99 -18.47 6.64
C GLN A 117 -8.20 -17.64 6.23
N PHE A 118 -9.33 -18.28 5.94
CA PHE A 118 -10.58 -17.59 5.58
C PHE A 118 -11.06 -16.68 6.70
N THR A 119 -11.10 -17.19 7.92
CA THR A 119 -11.53 -16.42 9.10
C THR A 119 -10.58 -15.26 9.36
N SER A 120 -9.27 -15.50 9.28
CA SER A 120 -8.25 -14.46 9.45
C SER A 120 -8.36 -13.37 8.37
N SER A 121 -8.48 -13.75 7.10
CA SER A 121 -8.62 -12.82 5.98
C SER A 121 -9.89 -11.96 6.12
N ARG A 122 -11.02 -12.58 6.47
CA ARG A 122 -12.29 -11.88 6.72
C ARG A 122 -12.19 -10.89 7.89
N ASN A 123 -11.66 -11.33 9.03
CA ASN A 123 -11.53 -10.49 10.21
C ASN A 123 -10.62 -9.28 9.95
N ASN A 124 -9.52 -9.50 9.23
CA ASN A 124 -8.61 -8.44 8.81
C ASN A 124 -9.26 -7.46 7.83
N PHE A 125 -10.07 -7.95 6.89
CA PHE A 125 -10.82 -7.07 5.99
C PHE A 125 -11.83 -6.20 6.75
N ILE A 126 -12.57 -6.77 7.71
CA ILE A 126 -13.53 -6.01 8.53
C ILE A 126 -12.80 -4.98 9.40
N ALA A 127 -11.70 -5.37 10.04
CA ALA A 127 -10.86 -4.46 10.83
C ALA A 127 -10.31 -3.30 9.98
N LEU A 128 -9.87 -3.62 8.76
CA LEU A 128 -9.39 -2.64 7.80
C LEU A 128 -10.50 -1.64 7.40
N VAL A 129 -11.68 -2.14 7.04
CA VAL A 129 -12.84 -1.31 6.69
C VAL A 129 -13.24 -0.41 7.87
N PHE A 130 -13.25 -0.96 9.09
CA PHE A 130 -13.53 -0.18 10.30
C PHE A 130 -12.52 0.96 10.48
N CYS A 131 -11.23 0.67 10.41
CA CYS A 131 -10.17 1.68 10.53
C CYS A 131 -10.24 2.73 9.43
N LEU A 132 -10.54 2.33 8.19
CA LEU A 132 -10.66 3.24 7.06
C LEU A 132 -11.86 4.17 7.24
N MET A 133 -13.04 3.62 7.58
CA MET A 133 -14.26 4.39 7.77
C MET A 133 -14.12 5.38 8.93
N LEU A 134 -13.74 4.90 10.13
CA LEU A 134 -13.55 5.81 11.25
C LEU A 134 -12.40 6.79 11.01
N GLY A 135 -11.31 6.31 10.42
CA GLY A 135 -10.18 7.15 10.05
C GLY A 135 -10.63 8.32 9.17
N THR A 136 -11.49 8.08 8.16
CA THR A 136 -12.01 9.15 7.31
C THR A 136 -12.86 10.19 8.06
N VAL A 137 -13.67 9.76 9.04
CA VAL A 137 -14.45 10.66 9.89
C VAL A 137 -13.54 11.54 10.77
N GLY A 138 -12.41 10.99 11.22
CA GLY A 138 -11.45 11.68 12.07
C GLY A 138 -10.53 12.68 11.37
N LEU A 139 -10.65 12.87 10.04
CA LEU A 139 -9.74 13.71 9.27
C LEU A 139 -10.10 15.21 9.33
N PRO A 140 -9.25 16.06 9.95
CA PRO A 140 -9.55 17.49 10.11
C PRO A 140 -9.71 18.25 8.77
N HIS A 141 -9.02 17.82 7.72
CA HIS A 141 -9.06 18.48 6.41
C HIS A 141 -10.42 18.36 5.70
N LEU A 142 -11.25 17.39 6.07
CA LEU A 142 -12.62 17.29 5.57
C LEU A 142 -13.55 18.22 6.37
N LEU A 143 -13.38 18.27 7.69
CA LEU A 143 -14.18 19.12 8.56
C LEU A 143 -14.01 20.61 8.24
N THR A 144 -12.79 21.07 7.99
CA THR A 144 -12.53 22.48 7.70
C THR A 144 -13.21 22.98 6.43
N ARG A 145 -13.49 22.10 5.47
CA ARG A 145 -14.19 22.44 4.22
C ARG A 145 -15.68 22.71 4.42
N PHE A 146 -16.31 22.19 5.48
CA PHE A 146 -17.70 22.52 5.76
C PHE A 146 -17.88 23.96 6.25
N TYR A 147 -16.84 24.54 6.87
CA TYR A 147 -16.86 25.92 7.35
C TYR A 147 -16.66 26.98 6.26
N THR A 148 -16.39 26.59 5.01
CA THR A 148 -16.24 27.54 3.89
C THR A 148 -17.53 27.77 3.11
N THR A 149 -18.62 27.07 3.44
CA THR A 149 -19.93 27.28 2.83
C THR A 149 -20.76 28.31 3.61
N PRO A 150 -21.50 29.20 2.93
CA PRO A 150 -22.23 30.29 3.58
C PRO A 150 -23.52 29.84 4.29
N SER A 151 -24.06 28.66 3.97
CA SER A 151 -25.31 28.15 4.56
C SER A 151 -25.28 26.64 4.81
N ILE A 152 -26.05 26.18 5.81
CA ILE A 152 -26.19 24.74 6.15
C ILE A 152 -26.80 23.96 4.98
N SER A 153 -27.72 24.57 4.23
CA SER A 153 -28.35 23.94 3.07
C SER A 153 -27.34 23.68 1.95
N GLU A 154 -26.45 24.64 1.70
CA GLU A 154 -25.36 24.47 0.72
C GLU A 154 -24.34 23.44 1.19
N ALA A 155 -24.00 23.41 2.48
CA ALA A 155 -23.13 22.39 3.06
C ALA A 155 -23.68 20.98 2.78
N ARG A 156 -24.97 20.75 3.04
CA ARG A 156 -25.64 19.46 2.78
C ARG A 156 -25.63 19.08 1.30
N THR A 157 -25.84 20.04 0.42
CA THR A 157 -25.83 19.83 -1.04
C THR A 157 -24.43 19.48 -1.53
N SER A 158 -23.40 20.16 -1.01
CA SER A 158 -22.00 19.86 -1.29
C SER A 158 -21.61 18.45 -0.84
N VAL A 159 -22.07 18.01 0.35
CA VAL A 159 -21.91 16.63 0.82
C VAL A 159 -22.58 15.64 -0.12
N ALA A 160 -23.81 15.92 -0.56
CA ALA A 160 -24.55 15.04 -1.47
C ALA A 160 -23.81 14.83 -2.80
N TRP A 161 -23.30 15.90 -3.41
CA TRP A 161 -22.45 15.80 -4.61
C TRP A 161 -21.16 15.03 -4.34
N SER A 162 -20.50 15.29 -3.21
CA SER A 162 -19.28 14.58 -2.84
C SER A 162 -19.52 13.07 -2.70
N LEU A 163 -20.60 12.68 -2.02
CA LEU A 163 -21.01 11.29 -1.86
C LEU A 163 -21.36 10.63 -3.20
N LEU A 164 -22.01 11.37 -4.11
CA LEU A 164 -22.31 10.87 -5.47
C LEU A 164 -21.03 10.54 -6.24
N PHE A 165 -20.04 11.44 -6.25
CA PHE A 165 -18.77 11.19 -6.94
C PHE A 165 -17.93 10.10 -6.28
N ILE A 166 -17.90 10.04 -4.95
CA ILE A 166 -17.25 8.94 -4.21
C ILE A 166 -17.91 7.61 -4.55
N GLY A 167 -19.24 7.56 -4.54
CA GLY A 167 -20.00 6.37 -4.93
C GLY A 167 -19.70 5.93 -6.35
N LEU A 168 -19.74 6.86 -7.30
CA LEU A 168 -19.40 6.59 -8.71
C LEU A 168 -17.99 6.02 -8.84
N LEU A 169 -17.00 6.61 -8.16
CA LEU A 169 -15.63 6.12 -8.18
C LEU A 169 -15.50 4.73 -7.57
N TYR A 170 -16.16 4.47 -6.43
CA TYR A 170 -16.13 3.18 -5.74
C TYR A 170 -16.85 2.07 -6.51
N MET A 171 -17.84 2.41 -7.35
CA MET A 171 -18.44 1.44 -8.27
C MET A 171 -17.58 1.23 -9.53
N ALA A 172 -17.01 2.30 -10.09
CA ALA A 172 -16.25 2.24 -11.34
C ALA A 172 -14.90 1.54 -11.18
N ALA A 173 -14.18 1.75 -10.08
CA ALA A 173 -12.82 1.20 -9.91
C ALA A 173 -12.80 -0.35 -9.87
N PRO A 174 -13.67 -1.05 -9.10
CA PRO A 174 -13.76 -2.50 -9.17
C PRO A 174 -14.23 -3.01 -10.53
N ALA A 175 -15.18 -2.33 -11.17
CA ALA A 175 -15.66 -2.70 -12.50
C ALA A 175 -14.53 -2.64 -13.54
N LEU A 176 -13.70 -1.58 -13.49
CA LEU A 176 -12.52 -1.44 -14.34
C LEU A 176 -11.49 -2.54 -14.06
N ALA A 177 -11.23 -2.86 -12.79
CA ALA A 177 -10.30 -3.92 -12.41
C ALA A 177 -10.72 -5.29 -12.96
N VAL A 178 -12.03 -5.59 -12.92
CA VAL A 178 -12.59 -6.81 -13.53
C VAL A 178 -12.42 -6.83 -15.03
N LEU A 179 -12.69 -5.70 -15.71
CA LEU A 179 -12.52 -5.58 -17.16
C LEU A 179 -11.07 -5.80 -17.57
N VAL A 180 -10.11 -5.15 -16.91
CA VAL A 180 -8.69 -5.30 -17.24
C VAL A 180 -8.21 -6.72 -16.98
N LYS A 181 -8.62 -7.32 -15.86
CA LYS A 181 -8.29 -8.72 -15.56
C LYS A 181 -8.84 -9.66 -16.64
N TRP A 182 -10.07 -9.43 -17.09
CA TRP A 182 -10.67 -10.21 -18.17
C TRP A 182 -9.89 -10.06 -19.49
N GLU A 183 -9.54 -8.84 -19.88
CA GLU A 183 -8.79 -8.55 -21.10
C GLU A 183 -7.42 -9.24 -21.08
N VAL A 184 -6.66 -9.09 -19.99
CA VAL A 184 -5.35 -9.74 -19.80
C VAL A 184 -5.49 -11.26 -19.88
N MET A 185 -6.44 -11.86 -19.15
CA MET A 185 -6.56 -13.32 -19.07
C MET A 185 -7.15 -13.97 -20.33
N SER A 186 -7.91 -13.24 -21.15
CA SER A 186 -8.60 -13.80 -22.31
C SER A 186 -7.97 -13.43 -23.63
N GLN A 187 -7.41 -12.23 -23.76
CA GLN A 187 -6.85 -11.71 -25.00
C GLN A 187 -5.33 -11.83 -25.04
N LEU A 188 -4.64 -11.62 -23.92
CA LEU A 188 -3.18 -11.59 -23.88
C LEU A 188 -2.56 -12.98 -23.68
N VAL A 189 -3.11 -13.77 -22.76
CA VAL A 189 -2.63 -15.12 -22.46
C VAL A 189 -2.91 -16.05 -23.64
N GLY A 190 -1.86 -16.72 -24.13
CA GLY A 190 -1.90 -17.66 -25.25
C GLY A 190 -1.53 -17.05 -26.61
N GLN A 191 -1.30 -15.73 -26.68
CA GLN A 191 -0.74 -15.08 -27.86
C GLN A 191 0.75 -15.43 -28.05
N ASP A 192 1.19 -15.35 -29.29
CA ASP A 192 2.60 -15.49 -29.63
C ASP A 192 3.41 -14.33 -29.05
N ILE A 193 4.54 -14.62 -28.41
CA ILE A 193 5.39 -13.62 -27.75
C ILE A 193 5.92 -12.59 -28.76
N THR A 194 6.07 -12.98 -30.03
CA THR A 194 6.52 -12.07 -31.10
C THR A 194 5.42 -11.15 -31.61
N ALA A 195 4.15 -11.53 -31.44
CA ALA A 195 2.98 -10.77 -31.89
C ALA A 195 2.34 -9.95 -30.75
N LEU A 196 3.02 -9.84 -29.63
CA LEU A 196 2.52 -9.11 -28.47
C LEU A 196 2.31 -7.62 -28.75
N PRO A 197 1.26 -7.01 -28.16
CA PRO A 197 1.01 -5.58 -28.29
C PRO A 197 2.22 -4.69 -27.98
N ALA A 198 2.41 -3.65 -28.79
CA ALA A 198 3.56 -2.74 -28.70
C ALA A 198 3.72 -2.07 -27.32
N TRP A 199 2.61 -1.83 -26.61
CA TRP A 199 2.64 -1.22 -25.29
C TRP A 199 3.46 -2.02 -24.27
N MET A 200 3.42 -3.36 -24.31
CA MET A 200 4.19 -4.18 -23.36
C MET A 200 5.70 -4.01 -23.54
N ALA A 201 6.15 -3.93 -24.79
CA ALA A 201 7.55 -3.65 -25.08
C ALA A 201 7.96 -2.23 -24.66
N GLN A 202 7.06 -1.25 -24.78
CA GLN A 202 7.33 0.13 -24.33
C GLN A 202 7.45 0.21 -22.81
N TRP A 203 6.49 -0.36 -22.07
CA TRP A 203 6.47 -0.34 -20.61
C TRP A 203 7.58 -1.17 -19.98
N SER A 204 7.93 -2.32 -20.57
CA SER A 204 9.07 -3.13 -20.14
C SER A 204 10.41 -2.40 -20.26
N ARG A 205 10.56 -1.51 -21.27
CA ARG A 205 11.74 -0.64 -21.41
C ARG A 205 11.78 0.50 -20.39
N VAL A 206 10.61 1.04 -20.01
CA VAL A 206 10.52 2.13 -19.02
C VAL A 206 10.94 1.62 -17.65
N ASP A 207 10.35 0.50 -17.21
CA ASP A 207 10.71 -0.13 -15.94
C ASP A 207 10.32 -1.62 -15.96
N GLY A 208 11.32 -2.50 -15.95
CA GLY A 208 11.12 -3.95 -15.93
C GLY A 208 10.48 -4.49 -14.65
N SER A 209 10.33 -3.66 -13.61
CA SER A 209 9.55 -4.01 -12.42
C SER A 209 8.04 -3.82 -12.61
N LEU A 210 7.63 -2.97 -13.55
CA LEU A 210 6.22 -2.73 -13.88
C LEU A 210 5.67 -3.83 -14.77
N ILE A 211 6.41 -4.21 -15.82
CA ILE A 211 6.03 -5.30 -16.73
C ILE A 211 7.24 -6.15 -17.07
N SER A 212 7.13 -7.44 -16.82
CA SER A 212 8.09 -8.43 -17.31
C SER A 212 7.37 -9.67 -17.83
N PHE A 213 7.84 -10.18 -18.96
CA PHE A 213 7.38 -11.42 -19.55
C PHE A 213 8.61 -12.16 -20.09
N ALA A 214 8.60 -13.49 -20.00
CA ALA A 214 9.67 -14.32 -20.50
C ALA A 214 9.12 -15.69 -20.84
N ASP A 215 9.43 -16.18 -22.02
CA ASP A 215 9.15 -17.57 -22.41
C ASP A 215 10.02 -18.51 -21.56
N VAL A 216 9.39 -19.27 -20.68
CA VAL A 216 10.04 -20.18 -19.75
C VAL A 216 9.96 -21.62 -20.24
N ASN A 217 8.88 -22.00 -20.93
CA ASN A 217 8.68 -23.35 -21.44
C ASN A 217 9.18 -23.54 -22.90
N GLY A 218 9.51 -22.46 -23.59
CA GLY A 218 10.06 -22.44 -24.95
C GLY A 218 9.01 -22.65 -26.05
N ASP A 219 7.72 -22.46 -25.76
CA ASP A 219 6.65 -22.71 -26.72
C ASP A 219 6.22 -21.47 -27.55
N SER A 220 6.96 -20.36 -27.39
CA SER A 220 6.73 -19.07 -28.04
C SER A 220 5.37 -18.44 -27.78
N ARG A 221 4.60 -18.95 -26.80
CA ARG A 221 3.31 -18.39 -26.39
C ARG A 221 3.41 -17.85 -24.99
N LEU A 222 2.73 -16.74 -24.74
CA LEU A 222 2.71 -16.13 -23.41
C LEU A 222 1.73 -16.86 -22.49
N GLN A 223 2.20 -17.51 -21.44
CA GLN A 223 1.33 -18.03 -20.37
C GLN A 223 1.14 -17.00 -19.24
N PHE A 224 0.14 -17.20 -18.39
CA PHE A 224 -0.21 -16.22 -17.37
C PHE A 224 0.89 -16.09 -16.31
N SER A 225 1.46 -17.20 -15.84
CA SER A 225 2.54 -17.19 -14.84
C SER A 225 3.88 -16.64 -15.37
N GLU A 226 4.04 -16.52 -16.69
CA GLU A 226 5.20 -15.87 -17.32
C GLU A 226 5.09 -14.35 -17.30
N LEU A 227 3.85 -13.84 -17.31
CA LEU A 227 3.55 -12.42 -17.28
C LEU A 227 3.53 -11.89 -15.84
N LYS A 228 4.29 -10.81 -15.61
CA LYS A 228 4.24 -10.00 -14.40
C LYS A 228 3.73 -8.62 -14.75
N LEU A 229 2.63 -8.24 -14.12
CA LEU A 229 2.07 -6.90 -14.17
C LEU A 229 2.11 -6.30 -12.76
N GLY A 230 2.77 -5.17 -12.62
CA GLY A 230 2.74 -4.36 -11.41
C GLY A 230 1.36 -3.73 -11.21
N ALA A 231 0.94 -3.59 -9.95
CA ALA A 231 -0.35 -2.95 -9.64
C ALA A 231 -0.41 -1.50 -10.12
N ASP A 232 0.73 -0.79 -10.08
CA ASP A 232 0.82 0.64 -10.40
C ASP A 232 0.69 0.95 -11.90
N ILE A 233 1.03 -0.02 -12.78
CA ILE A 233 0.92 0.17 -14.23
C ILE A 233 -0.46 -0.16 -14.77
N LEU A 234 -1.21 -1.03 -14.08
CA LEU A 234 -2.44 -1.61 -14.61
C LEU A 234 -3.46 -0.52 -15.00
N MET A 235 -3.62 0.50 -14.15
CA MET A 235 -4.54 1.62 -14.40
C MET A 235 -4.08 2.51 -15.57
N LEU A 236 -2.78 2.82 -15.64
CA LEU A 236 -2.23 3.67 -16.70
C LEU A 236 -2.26 2.97 -18.06
N ALA A 237 -1.98 1.67 -18.08
CA ALA A 237 -2.03 0.85 -19.28
C ALA A 237 -3.47 0.46 -19.67
N THR A 238 -4.49 0.71 -18.85
CA THR A 238 -5.86 0.26 -19.12
C THR A 238 -6.40 0.69 -20.48
N PRO A 239 -6.23 1.96 -20.93
CA PRO A 239 -6.68 2.36 -22.26
C PRO A 239 -5.96 1.61 -23.38
N GLU A 240 -4.66 1.32 -23.22
CA GLU A 240 -3.86 0.58 -24.20
C GLU A 240 -4.22 -0.91 -24.22
N ILE A 241 -4.48 -1.49 -23.04
CA ILE A 241 -4.99 -2.85 -22.87
C ILE A 241 -6.35 -2.99 -23.59
N ALA A 242 -7.21 -1.99 -23.47
CA ALA A 242 -8.52 -1.96 -24.13
C ALA A 242 -8.45 -1.61 -25.64
N GLY A 243 -7.26 -1.42 -26.22
CA GLY A 243 -7.09 -1.07 -27.63
C GLY A 243 -7.54 0.34 -28.00
N LEU A 244 -7.65 1.26 -27.03
CA LEU A 244 -8.05 2.64 -27.27
C LEU A 244 -6.89 3.48 -27.83
N PRO A 245 -7.19 4.57 -28.56
CA PRO A 245 -6.16 5.47 -29.07
C PRO A 245 -5.27 6.04 -27.95
N TYR A 246 -3.99 6.29 -28.25
CA TYR A 246 -2.99 6.80 -27.29
C TYR A 246 -3.42 8.10 -26.57
N VAL A 247 -4.28 8.90 -27.20
CA VAL A 247 -4.85 10.13 -26.62
C VAL A 247 -5.63 9.83 -25.33
N VAL A 248 -6.32 8.68 -25.28
CA VAL A 248 -7.06 8.26 -24.09
C VAL A 248 -6.12 7.86 -22.96
N SER A 249 -5.02 7.16 -23.28
CA SER A 249 -3.93 6.86 -22.32
C SER A 249 -3.36 8.15 -21.72
N GLY A 250 -3.07 9.14 -22.57
CA GLY A 250 -2.63 10.47 -22.14
C GLY A 250 -3.65 11.20 -21.25
N LEU A 251 -4.94 11.11 -21.58
CA LEU A 251 -6.01 11.73 -20.79
C LEU A 251 -6.15 11.07 -19.40
N VAL A 252 -6.06 9.74 -19.32
CA VAL A 252 -6.08 9.00 -18.05
C VAL A 252 -4.86 9.35 -17.20
N ALA A 253 -3.67 9.39 -17.79
CA ALA A 253 -2.45 9.79 -17.09
C ALA A 253 -2.54 11.24 -16.57
N ALA A 254 -3.04 12.17 -17.39
CA ALA A 254 -3.27 13.56 -16.99
C ALA A 254 -4.30 13.67 -15.86
N GLY A 255 -5.40 12.91 -15.93
CA GLY A 255 -6.43 12.86 -14.89
C GLY A 255 -5.90 12.30 -13.57
N GLY A 256 -5.12 11.20 -13.62
CA GLY A 256 -4.48 10.62 -12.44
C GLY A 256 -3.49 11.58 -11.77
N LEU A 257 -2.69 12.29 -12.57
CA LEU A 257 -1.76 13.30 -12.09
C LEU A 257 -2.49 14.51 -11.50
N ALA A 258 -3.57 14.97 -12.13
CA ALA A 258 -4.42 16.05 -11.61
C ALA A 258 -5.07 15.69 -10.27
N ALA A 259 -5.57 14.46 -10.12
CA ALA A 259 -6.14 13.97 -8.87
C ALA A 259 -5.10 13.88 -7.75
N ALA A 260 -3.90 13.38 -8.05
CA ALA A 260 -2.79 13.31 -7.10
C ALA A 260 -2.35 14.71 -6.64
N LEU A 261 -2.15 15.64 -7.57
CA LEU A 261 -1.75 17.02 -7.27
C LEU A 261 -2.82 17.77 -6.47
N SER A 262 -4.11 17.60 -6.81
CA SER A 262 -5.22 18.23 -6.08
C SER A 262 -5.28 17.76 -4.63
N THR A 263 -5.04 16.47 -4.38
CA THR A 263 -5.01 15.91 -3.02
C THR A 263 -3.79 16.38 -2.25
N ALA A 264 -2.60 16.36 -2.89
CA ALA A 264 -1.36 16.82 -2.28
C ALA A 264 -1.44 18.30 -1.87
N ASP A 265 -1.93 19.17 -2.74
CA ASP A 265 -2.11 20.60 -2.45
C ASP A 265 -3.07 20.80 -1.27
N GLY A 266 -4.24 20.16 -1.28
CA GLY A 266 -5.22 20.27 -0.21
C GLY A 266 -4.70 19.81 1.17
N LEU A 267 -3.96 18.71 1.21
CA LEU A 267 -3.36 18.20 2.45
C LEU A 267 -2.21 19.09 2.94
N LEU A 268 -1.34 19.56 2.04
CA LEU A 268 -0.24 20.46 2.38
C LEU A 268 -0.73 21.80 2.93
N LEU A 269 -1.78 22.37 2.33
CA LEU A 269 -2.42 23.60 2.82
C LEU A 269 -3.03 23.40 4.19
N THR A 270 -3.70 22.26 4.43
CA THR A 270 -4.28 21.94 5.74
C THR A 270 -3.18 21.81 6.80
N ILE A 271 -2.10 21.09 6.50
CA ILE A 271 -0.97 20.91 7.42
C ILE A 271 -0.30 22.26 7.70
N GLY A 272 -0.03 23.07 6.67
CA GLY A 272 0.57 24.40 6.84
C GLY A 272 -0.30 25.34 7.67
N ASN A 273 -1.62 25.31 7.48
CA ASN A 273 -2.56 26.08 8.28
C ASN A 273 -2.62 25.57 9.73
N ALA A 274 -2.70 24.26 9.96
CA ALA A 274 -2.68 23.68 11.30
C ALA A 274 -1.38 24.01 12.04
N LEU A 275 -0.22 23.88 11.41
CA LEU A 275 1.07 24.26 12.01
C LEU A 275 1.13 25.75 12.34
N SER A 276 0.71 26.62 11.42
CA SER A 276 0.77 28.07 11.66
C SER A 276 -0.29 28.56 12.66
N HIS A 277 -1.44 27.91 12.76
CA HIS A 277 -2.53 28.30 13.65
C HIS A 277 -2.40 27.66 15.03
N ASP A 278 -2.04 26.39 15.12
CA ASP A 278 -2.04 25.64 16.39
C ASP A 278 -0.71 25.76 17.14
N LEU A 279 0.43 25.89 16.45
CA LEU A 279 1.75 26.03 17.09
C LEU A 279 2.19 27.49 17.25
N ALA A 280 1.75 28.41 16.37
CA ALA A 280 2.19 29.81 16.40
C ALA A 280 1.22 30.77 17.11
N TYR A 281 0.10 30.26 17.64
CA TYR A 281 -0.88 31.05 18.39
C TYR A 281 -0.65 30.95 19.91
N GLN A 282 0.25 31.79 20.42
CA GLN A 282 0.32 32.13 21.84
C GLN A 282 0.56 33.64 21.99
N GLY A 283 -0.54 34.41 22.05
CA GLY A 283 -0.60 35.70 22.75
C GLY A 283 0.29 36.85 22.25
N ARG A 284 0.82 36.82 21.02
CA ARG A 284 1.67 37.91 20.49
C ARG A 284 0.89 38.87 19.59
N THR A 285 0.51 40.02 20.14
CA THR A 285 -0.06 41.18 19.44
C THR A 285 1.06 42.04 18.84
N ASP A 286 1.71 41.56 17.78
CA ASP A 286 2.74 42.32 17.05
C ASP A 286 2.16 42.84 15.72
N SER A 287 2.40 44.09 15.33
CA SER A 287 1.76 44.69 14.13
C SER A 287 2.14 43.99 12.82
N ASN A 288 3.31 43.35 12.77
CA ASN A 288 3.79 42.56 11.62
C ASN A 288 3.32 41.10 11.63
N TYR A 289 2.47 40.71 12.58
CA TYR A 289 2.02 39.33 12.77
C TYR A 289 1.28 38.72 11.56
N PRO A 290 0.38 39.43 10.84
CA PRO A 290 -0.28 38.85 9.67
C PRO A 290 0.69 38.44 8.55
N MET A 291 1.68 39.30 8.25
CA MET A 291 2.71 39.01 7.24
C MET A 291 3.64 37.87 7.70
N LYS A 292 4.11 37.90 8.94
CA LYS A 292 4.95 36.84 9.54
C LYS A 292 4.22 35.50 9.56
N ARG A 293 2.91 35.49 9.81
CA ARG A 293 2.06 34.28 9.80
C ARG A 293 1.98 33.65 8.42
N VAL A 294 1.73 34.43 7.38
CA VAL A 294 1.70 33.91 5.99
C VAL A 294 3.07 33.35 5.61
N MET A 295 4.16 34.07 5.93
CA MET A 295 5.52 33.60 5.70
C MET A 295 5.82 32.28 6.41
N LEU A 296 5.43 32.15 7.69
CA LEU A 296 5.62 30.93 8.47
C LEU A 296 4.83 29.75 7.90
N SER A 297 3.57 29.97 7.48
CA SER A 297 2.75 28.93 6.85
C SER A 297 3.36 28.43 5.54
N LYS A 298 3.89 29.32 4.69
CA LYS A 298 4.55 28.97 3.43
C LYS A 298 5.86 28.23 3.66
N PHE A 299 6.64 28.64 4.66
CA PHE A 299 7.88 27.94 5.01
C PHE A 299 7.60 26.55 5.59
N ALA A 300 6.63 26.43 6.51
CA ALA A 300 6.20 25.15 7.06
C ALA A 300 5.69 24.20 5.95
N LEU A 301 4.89 24.73 5.01
CA LEU A 301 4.43 23.97 3.85
C LEU A 301 5.60 23.45 3.01
N LEU A 302 6.60 24.30 2.71
CA LEU A 302 7.79 23.89 1.95
C LEU A 302 8.57 22.77 2.67
N VAL A 303 8.80 22.91 3.97
CA VAL A 303 9.51 21.90 4.77
C VAL A 303 8.78 20.57 4.76
N VAL A 304 7.46 20.58 4.98
CA VAL A 304 6.62 19.37 4.94
C VAL A 304 6.65 18.74 3.54
N ALA A 305 6.57 19.53 2.48
CA ALA A 305 6.63 19.05 1.11
C ALA A 305 7.98 18.37 0.79
N LEU A 306 9.10 18.94 1.25
CA LEU A 306 10.43 18.33 1.08
C LEU A 306 10.58 17.01 1.85
N ILE A 307 10.06 16.94 3.08
CA ILE A 307 10.06 15.70 3.87
C ILE A 307 9.21 14.63 3.17
N ALA A 308 8.01 14.98 2.71
CA ALA A 308 7.14 14.06 1.96
C ALA A 308 7.81 13.57 0.67
N ALA A 309 8.45 14.46 -0.09
CA ALA A 309 9.19 14.10 -1.30
C ALA A 309 10.36 13.15 -1.01
N TYR A 310 11.09 13.36 0.10
CA TYR A 310 12.17 12.48 0.51
C TYR A 310 11.68 11.06 0.82
N PHE A 311 10.58 10.91 1.57
CA PHE A 311 10.00 9.59 1.85
C PHE A 311 9.42 8.93 0.59
N ALA A 312 8.80 9.71 -0.31
CA ALA A 312 8.28 9.20 -1.57
C ALA A 312 9.40 8.69 -2.50
N ALA A 313 10.56 9.36 -2.52
CA ALA A 313 11.69 8.99 -3.37
C ALA A 313 12.33 7.64 -3.01
N GLN A 314 12.13 7.12 -1.79
CA GLN A 314 12.71 5.85 -1.35
C GLN A 314 12.06 4.61 -1.98
N LYS A 315 11.05 4.76 -2.87
CA LYS A 315 10.34 3.65 -3.55
C LYS A 315 9.97 2.51 -2.60
N SER A 316 9.41 2.84 -1.43
CA SER A 316 8.98 1.83 -0.46
C SER A 316 7.82 1.00 -1.04
N THR A 317 7.96 -0.32 -1.04
CA THR A 317 6.98 -1.29 -1.57
C THR A 317 5.71 -1.44 -0.72
N GLY A 318 5.33 -0.41 0.05
CA GLY A 318 4.28 -0.48 1.07
C GLY A 318 3.42 0.78 1.23
N ILE A 319 3.21 1.57 0.17
CA ILE A 319 2.39 2.80 0.24
C ILE A 319 1.00 2.51 0.84
N LEU A 320 0.34 1.44 0.39
CA LEU A 320 -0.97 1.03 0.91
C LEU A 320 -0.92 0.78 2.43
N ASN A 321 0.12 0.11 2.93
CA ASN A 321 0.29 -0.17 4.35
C ASN A 321 0.52 1.11 5.16
N LEU A 322 1.33 2.04 4.64
CA LEU A 322 1.60 3.33 5.28
C LEU A 322 0.32 4.16 5.39
N VAL A 323 -0.40 4.33 4.27
CA VAL A 323 -1.65 5.11 4.23
C VAL A 323 -2.69 4.51 5.17
N THR A 324 -2.85 3.19 5.14
CA THR A 324 -3.82 2.51 5.99
C THR A 324 -3.45 2.61 7.47
N ALA A 325 -2.16 2.50 7.82
CA ALA A 325 -1.70 2.74 9.18
C ALA A 325 -2.01 4.19 9.64
N SER A 326 -1.85 5.18 8.76
CA SER A 326 -2.25 6.57 9.04
C SER A 326 -3.74 6.70 9.36
N PHE A 327 -4.63 5.98 8.66
CA PHE A 327 -6.05 5.95 8.98
C PHE A 327 -6.32 5.30 10.34
N SER A 328 -5.61 4.23 10.69
CA SER A 328 -5.68 3.63 12.04
C SER A 328 -5.30 4.63 13.13
N PHE A 329 -4.26 5.43 12.92
CA PHE A 329 -3.89 6.50 13.86
C PHE A 329 -4.96 7.58 13.98
N ALA A 330 -5.49 8.05 12.84
CA ALA A 330 -6.55 9.07 12.83
C ALA A 330 -7.82 8.58 13.53
N ALA A 331 -8.22 7.32 13.27
CA ALA A 331 -9.35 6.68 13.91
C ALA A 331 -9.17 6.65 15.44
N ALA A 332 -8.05 6.11 15.91
CA ALA A 332 -7.79 5.94 17.34
C ALA A 332 -7.61 7.28 18.09
N ALA A 333 -6.97 8.26 17.46
CA ALA A 333 -6.70 9.55 18.10
C ALA A 333 -7.95 10.43 18.15
N PHE A 334 -8.64 10.64 17.03
CA PHE A 334 -9.63 11.73 16.94
C PHE A 334 -11.07 11.27 17.15
N VAL A 335 -11.44 10.08 16.67
CA VAL A 335 -12.84 9.68 16.58
C VAL A 335 -13.52 9.53 17.93
N PRO A 336 -12.92 8.88 18.96
CA PRO A 336 -13.54 8.81 20.28
C PRO A 336 -13.86 10.19 20.86
N ALA A 337 -12.91 11.13 20.74
CA ALA A 337 -13.06 12.48 21.25
C ALA A 337 -14.10 13.30 20.47
N LEU A 338 -14.12 13.19 19.15
CA LEU A 338 -15.11 13.86 18.29
C LEU A 338 -16.54 13.36 18.58
N ILE A 339 -16.74 12.05 18.62
CA ILE A 339 -18.07 11.47 18.89
C ILE A 339 -18.53 11.85 20.31
N ALA A 340 -17.66 11.73 21.30
CA ALA A 340 -17.98 12.11 22.67
C ALA A 340 -18.32 13.61 22.78
N GLY A 341 -17.57 14.48 22.10
CA GLY A 341 -17.83 15.92 22.11
C GLY A 341 -19.17 16.31 21.49
N CYS A 342 -19.63 15.61 20.45
CA CYS A 342 -20.91 15.90 19.81
C CYS A 342 -22.10 15.22 20.50
N CYS A 343 -21.95 13.98 20.96
CA CYS A 343 -23.07 13.12 21.37
C CYS A 343 -23.13 12.86 22.87
N TRP A 344 -22.11 13.24 23.65
CA TRP A 344 -22.04 12.90 25.06
C TRP A 344 -21.84 14.14 25.96
N PRO A 345 -22.90 14.61 26.64
CA PRO A 345 -22.84 15.84 27.47
C PRO A 345 -21.81 15.80 28.61
N ARG A 346 -21.39 14.61 29.04
CA ARG A 346 -20.41 14.43 30.13
C ARG A 346 -18.95 14.36 29.66
N ALA A 347 -18.68 14.53 28.37
CA ALA A 347 -17.32 14.48 27.85
C ALA A 347 -16.46 15.63 28.44
N THR A 348 -15.41 15.29 29.18
CA THR A 348 -14.50 16.27 29.78
C THR A 348 -13.25 16.46 28.91
N ARG A 349 -12.61 17.64 28.99
CA ARG A 349 -11.32 17.89 28.31
C ARG A 349 -10.24 16.88 28.73
N ALA A 350 -10.17 16.55 30.01
CA ALA A 350 -9.22 15.58 30.54
C ALA A 350 -9.49 14.17 29.97
N GLY A 351 -10.76 13.76 29.89
CA GLY A 351 -11.13 12.48 29.28
C GLY A 351 -10.84 12.44 27.78
N ALA A 352 -11.15 13.51 27.05
CA ALA A 352 -10.81 13.61 25.63
C ALA A 352 -9.30 13.43 25.40
N LEU A 353 -8.46 14.17 26.15
CA LEU A 353 -6.99 14.04 26.05
C LEU A 353 -6.50 12.64 26.44
N ALA A 354 -7.03 12.06 27.52
CA ALA A 354 -6.67 10.70 27.94
C ALA A 354 -7.02 9.68 26.84
N GLY A 355 -8.21 9.79 26.24
CA GLY A 355 -8.62 8.94 25.12
C GLY A 355 -7.71 9.07 23.91
N MET A 356 -7.36 10.30 23.52
CA MET A 356 -6.43 10.57 22.41
C MET A 356 -5.06 9.92 22.64
N TRP A 357 -4.46 10.13 23.83
CA TRP A 357 -3.15 9.60 24.17
C TRP A 357 -3.14 8.07 24.29
N VAL A 358 -4.16 7.48 24.94
CA VAL A 358 -4.27 6.03 25.07
C VAL A 358 -4.51 5.39 23.70
N GLY A 359 -5.44 5.92 22.90
CA GLY A 359 -5.74 5.38 21.58
C GLY A 359 -4.54 5.44 20.64
N MET A 360 -3.88 6.59 20.56
CA MET A 360 -2.65 6.75 19.77
C MET A 360 -1.50 5.87 20.31
N GLY A 361 -1.32 5.82 21.63
CA GLY A 361 -0.28 5.03 22.29
C GLY A 361 -0.42 3.54 22.03
N VAL A 362 -1.63 2.99 22.18
CA VAL A 362 -1.93 1.57 21.87
C VAL A 362 -1.68 1.27 20.40
N THR A 363 -2.15 2.12 19.50
CA THR A 363 -1.97 1.95 18.06
C THR A 363 -0.49 1.94 17.68
N CYS A 364 0.27 2.91 18.21
CA CYS A 364 1.71 3.04 17.99
C CYS A 364 2.46 1.83 18.56
N PHE A 365 2.13 1.43 19.79
CA PHE A 365 2.71 0.26 20.44
C PHE A 365 2.47 -1.01 19.63
N TYR A 366 1.24 -1.26 19.20
CA TYR A 366 0.89 -2.48 18.45
C TYR A 366 1.57 -2.54 17.08
N ILE A 367 1.72 -1.40 16.39
CA ILE A 367 2.47 -1.33 15.14
C ILE A 367 3.96 -1.55 15.39
N ALA A 368 4.55 -0.87 16.38
CA ALA A 368 5.97 -0.94 16.67
C ALA A 368 6.41 -2.33 17.12
N ILE A 369 5.67 -2.98 18.02
CA ILE A 369 6.03 -4.32 18.52
C ILE A 369 5.95 -5.41 17.44
N ASN A 370 5.13 -5.19 16.40
CA ASN A 370 4.99 -6.12 15.28
C ASN A 370 5.89 -5.80 14.07
N MET A 371 6.72 -4.75 14.14
CA MET A 371 7.73 -4.50 13.12
C MET A 371 8.82 -5.59 13.15
N PRO A 372 9.24 -6.13 11.98
CA PRO A 372 10.22 -7.22 11.91
C PRO A 372 11.52 -6.93 12.66
N TRP A 373 12.07 -5.71 12.51
CA TRP A 373 13.32 -5.33 13.19
C TRP A 373 13.16 -5.31 14.71
N VAL A 374 11.99 -4.92 15.24
CA VAL A 374 11.76 -4.82 16.69
C VAL A 374 11.67 -6.23 17.26
N ARG A 375 10.90 -7.10 16.61
CA ARG A 375 10.78 -8.49 17.06
C ARG A 375 12.10 -9.24 17.03
N GLN A 376 12.91 -9.01 15.99
CA GLN A 376 14.23 -9.61 15.90
C GLN A 376 15.17 -9.10 16.98
N TYR A 377 15.19 -7.79 17.23
CA TYR A 377 16.02 -7.20 18.29
C TYR A 377 15.63 -7.69 19.69
N TRP A 378 14.33 -7.85 19.95
CA TRP A 378 13.79 -8.30 21.23
C TRP A 378 13.62 -9.82 21.33
N SER A 379 13.99 -10.58 20.30
CA SER A 379 13.83 -12.05 20.22
C SER A 379 12.42 -12.54 20.56
N LEU A 380 11.39 -11.82 20.07
CA LEU A 380 10.00 -12.13 20.37
C LEU A 380 9.46 -13.27 19.47
N GLU A 381 9.24 -14.44 20.07
CA GLU A 381 8.65 -15.61 19.40
C GLU A 381 7.14 -15.48 19.15
N GLY A 382 6.62 -16.24 18.19
CA GLY A 382 5.20 -16.26 17.81
C GLY A 382 4.77 -15.13 16.86
N SER A 383 3.45 -15.05 16.59
CA SER A 383 2.90 -14.03 15.69
C SER A 383 2.81 -12.65 16.33
N GLY A 384 2.63 -12.59 17.67
CA GLY A 384 2.33 -11.36 18.44
C GLY A 384 1.14 -10.54 17.92
N LEU A 385 0.33 -11.13 17.03
CA LEU A 385 -0.88 -10.54 16.51
C LEU A 385 -2.01 -10.77 17.52
N TRP A 386 -2.64 -9.69 17.97
CA TRP A 386 -3.82 -9.75 18.81
C TRP A 386 -5.02 -10.16 17.96
N TRP A 387 -5.65 -11.29 18.30
CA TRP A 387 -6.76 -11.90 17.54
C TRP A 387 -6.48 -12.08 16.03
N GLY A 388 -5.21 -12.20 15.63
CA GLY A 388 -4.82 -12.33 14.23
C GLY A 388 -5.00 -11.06 13.39
N ILE A 389 -5.23 -9.90 14.02
CA ILE A 389 -5.42 -8.62 13.32
C ILE A 389 -4.07 -8.04 12.91
N GLN A 390 -3.93 -7.69 11.64
CA GLN A 390 -2.71 -7.11 11.08
C GLN A 390 -2.42 -5.74 11.70
N PRO A 391 -1.14 -5.39 11.93
CA PRO A 391 -0.75 -4.13 12.56
C PRO A 391 -1.28 -2.89 11.85
N VAL A 392 -1.49 -2.99 10.54
CA VAL A 392 -2.06 -1.90 9.73
C VAL A 392 -3.47 -1.50 10.20
N SER A 393 -4.23 -2.44 10.78
CA SER A 393 -5.57 -2.22 11.35
C SER A 393 -5.54 -2.05 12.88
N ALA A 394 -4.42 -1.60 13.44
CA ALA A 394 -4.25 -1.35 14.87
C ALA A 394 -5.31 -0.41 15.48
N GLY A 395 -5.92 0.45 14.64
CA GLY A 395 -6.95 1.39 15.05
C GLY A 395 -8.16 0.73 15.72
N VAL A 396 -8.46 -0.54 15.46
CA VAL A 396 -9.53 -1.28 16.18
C VAL A 396 -9.27 -1.28 17.69
N PHE A 397 -8.03 -1.55 18.10
CA PHE A 397 -7.63 -1.56 19.50
C PHE A 397 -7.51 -0.15 20.06
N GLY A 398 -6.92 0.75 19.28
CA GLY A 398 -6.73 2.14 19.68
C GLY A 398 -8.05 2.86 19.92
N VAL A 399 -9.03 2.70 19.03
CA VAL A 399 -10.39 3.24 19.22
C VAL A 399 -11.03 2.65 20.46
N ALA A 400 -11.03 1.33 20.62
CA ALA A 400 -11.69 0.68 21.76
C ALA A 400 -11.09 1.13 23.11
N LEU A 401 -9.76 1.06 23.26
CA LEU A 401 -9.09 1.44 24.50
C LEU A 401 -9.09 2.96 24.71
N GLY A 402 -8.97 3.76 23.64
CA GLY A 402 -9.10 5.21 23.69
C GLY A 402 -10.49 5.65 24.15
N THR A 403 -11.56 5.03 23.65
CA THR A 403 -12.93 5.26 24.12
C THR A 403 -13.08 4.88 25.58
N LEU A 404 -12.57 3.72 26.01
CA LEU A 404 -12.63 3.31 27.41
C LEU A 404 -11.89 4.29 28.34
N ALA A 405 -10.70 4.74 27.96
CA ALA A 405 -9.94 5.72 28.71
C ALA A 405 -10.67 7.07 28.78
N LEU A 406 -11.27 7.51 27.68
CA LEU A 406 -12.09 8.72 27.62
C LEU A 406 -13.26 8.62 28.59
N LEU A 407 -14.03 7.53 28.54
CA LEU A 407 -15.19 7.32 29.41
C LEU A 407 -14.78 7.29 30.88
N ALA A 408 -13.75 6.52 31.22
CA ALA A 408 -13.27 6.37 32.58
C ALA A 408 -12.78 7.71 33.16
N VAL A 409 -11.94 8.44 32.43
CA VAL A 409 -11.39 9.72 32.91
C VAL A 409 -12.46 10.79 32.94
N SER A 410 -13.42 10.81 32.01
CA SER A 410 -14.56 11.73 32.07
C SER A 410 -15.51 11.47 33.23
N TRP A 411 -15.63 10.23 33.70
CA TRP A 411 -16.36 9.94 34.96
C TRP A 411 -15.59 10.31 36.22
N LEU A 412 -14.26 10.22 36.18
CA LEU A 412 -13.39 10.56 37.31
C LEU A 412 -13.12 12.07 37.43
N THR A 413 -13.45 12.85 36.41
CA THR A 413 -13.21 14.30 36.38
C THR A 413 -14.51 15.10 36.49
N PRO A 414 -14.47 16.32 37.06
CA PRO A 414 -15.69 17.12 37.24
C PRO A 414 -16.40 17.40 35.91
N ASN A 415 -17.73 17.33 35.94
CA ASN A 415 -18.57 17.53 34.77
C ASN A 415 -18.42 18.96 34.24
N PRO A 416 -18.19 19.20 32.94
CA PRO A 416 -17.98 20.56 32.42
C PRO A 416 -19.24 21.41 32.54
N ILE A 417 -20.42 20.77 32.52
CA ILE A 417 -21.74 21.43 32.63
C ILE A 417 -21.93 22.09 34.00
N GLU A 418 -21.18 21.70 35.03
CA GLU A 418 -21.21 22.35 36.34
C GLU A 418 -20.35 23.63 36.41
N ARG A 419 -19.58 23.96 35.36
CA ARG A 419 -19.02 25.31 35.20
C ARG A 419 -20.05 26.21 34.55
N THR A 420 -20.88 26.78 35.41
CA THR A 420 -21.68 27.98 35.18
C THR A 420 -21.01 28.96 34.21
N GLU A 421 -21.63 29.21 33.06
CA GLU A 421 -21.53 30.52 32.42
C GLU A 421 -22.36 31.51 33.24
N PRO A 422 -21.82 32.68 33.60
CA PRO A 422 -22.64 33.88 33.70
C PRO A 422 -22.95 34.33 32.27
N ASP A 423 -24.25 34.45 31.99
CA ASP A 423 -24.89 34.92 30.75
C ASP A 423 -24.85 33.96 29.55
N GLY A 424 -25.95 33.23 29.42
CA GLY A 424 -26.34 32.56 28.19
C GLY A 424 -26.45 33.55 27.03
N GLN A 425 -25.50 33.46 26.12
CA GLN A 425 -25.69 33.87 24.73
C GLN A 425 -25.20 32.74 23.84
N TYR A 426 -26.17 32.05 23.24
CA TYR A 426 -25.92 31.22 22.07
C TYR A 426 -25.53 32.14 20.90
N THR A 427 -24.29 32.02 20.44
CA THR A 427 -23.90 32.32 19.05
C THR A 427 -23.07 31.18 18.51
#